data_AF-A0A7S2XHW0-F1
#
_entry.id   AF-A0A7S2XHW0-F1
#
_cell.length_a   1.000
_cell.length_b   1.000
_cell.length_c   1.000
_cell.angle_alpha   90.00
_cell.angle_beta   90.00
_cell.angle_gamma   90.00
#
_symmetry.space_group_name_H-M   'P 1'
#
loop_
_entity.id
_entity.type
_entity.pdbx_description
1 polymer ?
#
loop_
_entity_poly.entity_id
_entity_poly.type
_entity_poly.pdbx_seq_one_letter_code
_entity_poly.pdbx_strand_id
1 'polypeptide(L)'
;SGYPVAFVEVNEGEECYLEKSRLNTLEAQVVLESVKRLLSNNSIHPGVIGVISPYAAQIALLKKMLRQDPQIEEIEVKCGSAVEVKTVDGYQGREKDYIIMTTVV
;
A
#
# COMPACT_ATOMS: atom_id res chain seq x y z
N SER A 1 -0.76 -17.75 12.43
CA SER A 1 -1.79 -17.38 13.43
C SER A 1 -3.13 -17.32 12.72
N GLY A 2 -4.21 -17.83 13.32
CA GLY A 2 -5.51 -18.05 12.66
C GLY A 2 -6.43 -16.84 12.58
N TYR A 3 -5.90 -15.62 12.51
CA TYR A 3 -6.69 -14.39 12.39
C TYR A 3 -6.25 -13.62 11.14
N PRO A 4 -7.17 -13.01 10.37
CA PRO A 4 -6.86 -12.27 9.14
C PRO A 4 -6.28 -10.88 9.45
N VAL A 5 -5.32 -10.81 10.37
CA VAL A 5 -4.63 -9.59 10.78
C VAL A 5 -3.18 -9.93 11.15
N ALA A 6 -2.26 -9.08 10.72
CA ALA A 6 -0.86 -9.16 11.06
C ALA A 6 -0.32 -7.75 11.30
N PHE A 7 0.61 -7.63 12.24
CA PHE A 7 1.40 -6.42 12.47
C PHE A 7 2.82 -6.71 12.00
N VAL A 8 3.36 -5.85 11.14
CA VAL A 8 4.73 -5.93 10.64
C VAL A 8 5.49 -4.75 11.23
N GLU A 9 6.42 -5.04 12.13
CA GLU A 9 7.29 -4.03 12.72
C GLU A 9 8.39 -3.67 11.71
N VAL A 10 8.52 -2.37 11.43
CA VAL A 10 9.52 -1.84 10.51
C VAL A 10 10.53 -1.04 11.33
N ASN A 11 11.58 -1.72 11.78
CA ASN A 11 12.67 -1.12 12.51
C ASN A 11 13.59 -0.34 11.56
N GLU A 12 14.29 0.68 12.07
CA GLU A 12 15.30 1.48 11.34
C GLU A 12 14.77 2.36 10.20
N GLY A 13 13.45 2.46 10.03
CA GLY A 13 12.86 3.43 9.11
C GLY A 13 13.02 4.85 9.64
N GLU A 14 13.63 5.74 8.86
CA GLU A 14 13.68 7.17 9.19
C GLU A 14 12.48 7.92 8.58
N GLU A 15 11.78 8.69 9.41
CA GLU A 15 10.76 9.64 8.96
C GLU A 15 11.43 10.83 8.25
N CYS A 16 11.00 11.10 7.01
CA CYS A 16 11.38 12.28 6.25
C CYS A 16 10.21 13.28 6.18
N TYR A 17 10.53 14.57 6.30
CA TYR A 17 9.56 15.66 6.10
C TYR A 17 9.67 16.20 4.67
N LEU A 18 8.59 16.09 3.91
CA LEU A 18 8.46 16.66 2.57
C LEU A 18 7.20 17.53 2.51
N GLU A 19 7.36 18.82 2.17
CA GLU A 19 6.24 19.77 1.96
C GLU A 19 5.18 19.75 3.09
N LYS A 20 5.62 19.66 4.36
CA LYS A 20 4.78 19.59 5.58
C LYS A 20 4.02 18.27 5.78
N SER A 21 4.39 17.21 5.07
CA SER A 21 3.90 15.85 5.29
C SER A 21 5.06 14.90 5.60
N ARG A 22 4.75 13.71 6.13
CA ARG A 22 5.74 12.70 6.51
C ARG A 22 5.73 11.54 5.52
N LEU A 23 6.89 10.95 5.31
CA LEU A 23 7.04 9.67 4.63
C LEU A 23 8.08 8.82 5.33
N ASN A 24 7.94 7.51 5.22
CA ASN A 24 8.95 6.54 5.65
C ASN A 24 9.15 5.58 4.46
N THR A 25 10.32 5.68 3.85
CA THR A 25 10.63 4.93 2.61
C THR A 25 10.70 3.44 2.87
N LEU A 26 11.18 3.03 4.05
CA LEU A 26 11.27 1.62 4.42
C LEU A 26 9.87 1.04 4.64
N GLU A 27 8.99 1.76 5.34
CA GLU A 27 7.57 1.36 5.42
C GLU A 27 6.94 1.25 4.03
N ALA A 28 7.21 2.20 3.13
CA ALA A 28 6.68 2.17 1.77
C ALA A 28 7.17 0.95 0.97
N GLN A 29 8.42 0.53 1.18
CA GLN A 29 8.97 -0.70 0.59
C GLN A 29 8.29 -1.96 1.17
N VAL A 30 8.07 -2.01 2.48
CA VAL A 30 7.37 -3.12 3.14
C VAL A 30 5.92 -3.23 2.63
N VAL A 31 5.24 -2.10 2.42
CA VAL A 31 3.91 -2.06 1.81
C VAL A 31 3.95 -2.57 0.38
N LEU A 32 4.91 -2.15 -0.44
CA LEU A 32 5.08 -2.62 -1.82
C LEU A 32 5.26 -4.15 -1.88
N GLU A 33 6.15 -4.69 -1.05
CA GLU A 33 6.39 -6.13 -0.99
C GLU A 33 5.17 -6.91 -0.46
N SER A 34 4.40 -6.31 0.46
CA SER A 34 3.15 -6.89 0.94
C SER A 34 2.09 -6.96 -0.18
N VAL A 35 1.97 -5.91 -0.99
CA VAL A 35 1.11 -5.91 -2.18
C VAL A 35 1.54 -6.98 -3.18
N LYS A 36 2.84 -7.07 -3.49
CA LYS A 36 3.38 -8.10 -4.40
C LYS A 36 3.11 -9.51 -3.88
N ARG A 37 3.23 -9.73 -2.57
CA ARG A 37 2.90 -11.01 -1.95
C ARG A 37 1.43 -11.37 -2.11
N LEU A 38 0.51 -10.43 -1.93
CA LEU A 38 -0.92 -10.66 -2.19
C LEU A 38 -1.16 -10.99 -3.67
N LEU A 39 -0.59 -10.21 -4.59
CA LEU A 39 -0.75 -10.39 -6.03
C LEU A 39 -0.05 -11.64 -6.58
N SER A 40 0.91 -12.22 -5.84
CA SER A 40 1.49 -13.52 -6.20
C SER A 40 0.48 -14.67 -6.15
N ASN A 41 -0.65 -14.46 -5.45
CA ASN A 41 -1.80 -15.35 -5.53
C ASN A 41 -2.70 -14.91 -6.69
N ASN A 42 -2.71 -15.70 -7.76
CA ASN A 42 -3.50 -15.44 -8.97
C ASN A 42 -5.02 -15.31 -8.74
N SER A 43 -5.54 -15.70 -7.58
CA SER A 43 -6.96 -15.52 -7.21
C SER A 43 -7.27 -14.15 -6.59
N ILE A 44 -6.26 -13.33 -6.29
CA ILE A 44 -6.45 -11.99 -5.71
C ILE A 44 -6.32 -10.94 -6.81
N HIS A 45 -7.39 -10.17 -7.01
CA HIS A 45 -7.40 -9.06 -7.96
C HIS A 45 -6.85 -7.77 -7.32
N PRO A 46 -6.09 -6.93 -8.07
CA PRO A 46 -5.60 -5.65 -7.55
C PRO A 46 -6.72 -4.75 -7.00
N GLY A 47 -7.88 -4.74 -7.65
CA GLY A 47 -9.02 -3.91 -7.26
C GLY A 47 -9.60 -4.18 -5.86
N VAL A 48 -9.33 -5.36 -5.28
CA VAL A 48 -9.75 -5.70 -3.90
C VAL A 48 -8.71 -5.38 -2.84
N ILE A 49 -7.58 -4.78 -3.22
CA ILE A 49 -6.50 -4.36 -2.31
C ILE A 49 -6.59 -2.84 -2.11
N GLY A 50 -6.58 -2.43 -0.85
CA GLY A 50 -6.48 -1.04 -0.43
C GLY A 50 -5.26 -0.77 0.42
N VAL A 51 -4.58 0.34 0.15
CA VAL A 51 -3.49 0.87 0.96
C VAL A 51 -3.91 2.20 1.58
N ILE A 52 -3.77 2.31 2.90
CA ILE A 52 -4.20 3.47 3.68
C ILE A 52 -3.00 4.10 4.40
N SER A 53 -2.88 5.42 4.32
CA SER A 53 -1.95 6.20 5.12
C SER A 53 -2.54 7.57 5.48
N PRO A 54 -2.31 8.10 6.69
CA PRO A 54 -2.77 9.45 7.03
C PRO A 54 -1.92 10.56 6.37
N TYR A 55 -0.75 10.23 5.80
CA TYR A 55 0.18 11.23 5.25
C TYR A 55 0.16 11.29 3.73
N ALA A 56 -0.05 12.49 3.19
CA ALA A 56 -0.10 12.75 1.75
C ALA A 56 1.23 12.42 1.04
N ALA A 57 2.38 12.71 1.66
CA ALA A 57 3.68 12.38 1.08
C ALA A 57 3.89 10.86 0.97
N GLN A 58 3.48 10.09 1.98
CA GLN A 58 3.50 8.63 1.91
C GLN A 58 2.59 8.09 0.82
N ILE A 59 1.37 8.63 0.67
CA ILE A 59 0.46 8.26 -0.43
C ILE A 59 1.09 8.52 -1.79
N ALA A 60 1.72 9.68 -1.97
CA ALA A 60 2.36 10.05 -3.23
C ALA A 60 3.53 9.09 -3.55
N LEU A 61 4.36 8.77 -2.56
CA LEU A 61 5.45 7.81 -2.68
C LEU A 61 4.93 6.41 -3.07
N LEU A 62 3.93 5.90 -2.35
CA LEU A 62 3.32 4.59 -2.62
C LEU A 62 2.72 4.51 -4.03
N LYS A 63 1.96 5.53 -4.44
CA LYS A 63 1.41 5.58 -5.81
C LYS A 63 2.50 5.58 -6.86
N LYS A 64 3.61 6.28 -6.62
CA LYS A 64 4.76 6.27 -7.52
C LYS A 64 5.40 4.89 -7.59
N MET A 65 5.67 4.27 -6.44
CA MET A 65 6.30 2.95 -6.37
C MET A 65 5.46 1.86 -7.04
N LEU A 66 4.15 1.81 -6.76
CA LEU A 66 3.23 0.84 -7.37
C LEU A 66 3.19 0.98 -8.90
N ARG A 67 3.11 2.21 -9.42
CA ARG A 67 3.11 2.48 -10.88
C ARG A 67 4.44 2.17 -11.57
N GLN A 68 5.55 2.17 -10.81
CA GLN A 68 6.88 1.93 -11.35
C GLN A 68 7.35 0.49 -11.18
N ASP A 69 6.60 -0.35 -10.46
CA ASP A 69 6.90 -1.77 -10.31
C ASP A 69 6.34 -2.55 -11.52
N PRO A 70 7.21 -3.14 -12.37
CA PRO A 70 6.75 -3.77 -13.61
C PRO A 70 5.83 -4.97 -13.39
N GLN A 71 6.01 -5.70 -12.28
CA GLN A 71 5.19 -6.86 -11.97
C GLN A 71 3.76 -6.43 -11.63
N ILE A 72 3.63 -5.36 -10.83
CA ILE A 72 2.32 -4.81 -10.47
C ILE A 72 1.65 -4.23 -11.71
N GLU A 73 2.36 -3.44 -12.51
CA GLU A 73 1.83 -2.85 -13.74
C GLU A 73 1.26 -3.92 -14.68
N GLU A 74 2.00 -5.01 -14.93
CA GLU A 74 1.53 -6.12 -15.78
C GLU A 74 0.23 -6.73 -15.26
N ILE A 75 0.13 -6.97 -13.95
CA ILE A 75 -1.06 -7.56 -13.31
C ILE A 75 -2.25 -6.61 -13.37
N GLU A 76 -2.05 -5.31 -13.10
CA GLU A 76 -3.10 -4.30 -13.15
C GLU A 76 -3.67 -4.15 -14.57
N VAL A 77 -2.80 -4.11 -15.59
CA VAL A 77 -3.18 -4.08 -17.01
C VAL A 77 -3.98 -5.33 -17.37
N LYS A 78 -3.50 -6.51 -16.99
CA LYS A 78 -4.16 -7.79 -17.28
C LYS A 78 -5.54 -7.89 -16.61
N CYS A 79 -5.67 -7.41 -15.38
CA CYS A 79 -6.92 -7.47 -14.62
C CYS A 79 -7.89 -6.33 -14.93
N GLY A 80 -7.43 -5.24 -15.55
CA GLY A 80 -8.25 -4.04 -15.76
C GLY A 80 -8.65 -3.33 -14.46
N SER A 81 -7.86 -3.51 -13.39
CA SER A 81 -8.11 -2.94 -12.05
C SER A 81 -6.79 -2.64 -11.36
N ALA A 82 -6.77 -1.66 -10.45
CA ALA A 82 -5.56 -1.23 -9.77
C ALA A 82 -5.70 -1.24 -8.24
N VAL A 83 -4.57 -1.31 -7.54
CA VAL A 83 -4.47 -1.15 -6.10
C VAL A 83 -4.83 0.29 -5.72
N GLU A 84 -5.71 0.45 -4.73
CA GLU A 84 -6.20 1.77 -4.35
C GLU A 84 -5.43 2.35 -3.15
N VAL A 85 -4.74 3.48 -3.35
CA VAL A 85 -3.99 4.17 -2.28
C VAL A 85 -4.66 5.49 -1.89
N LYS A 86 -5.13 5.63 -0.64
CA LYS A 86 -5.80 6.85 -0.14
C LYS A 86 -5.56 7.12 1.35
N THR A 87 -6.02 8.29 1.79
CA THR A 87 -6.17 8.63 3.20
C THR A 87 -7.33 7.86 3.84
N VAL A 88 -7.36 7.80 5.18
CA VAL A 88 -8.46 7.23 5.95
C VAL A 88 -9.79 7.87 5.55
N ASP A 89 -9.85 9.21 5.49
CA ASP A 89 -11.06 9.94 5.07
C ASP A 89 -11.46 9.63 3.63
N GLY A 90 -10.48 9.39 2.74
CA GLY A 90 -10.71 8.99 1.35
C GLY A 90 -11.33 7.60 1.19
N TYR A 91 -11.28 6.77 2.24
CA TYR A 91 -11.81 5.41 2.31
C TYR A 91 -13.17 5.29 3.00
N GLN A 92 -13.72 6.37 3.57
CA GLN A 92 -15.00 6.30 4.26
C GLN A 92 -16.12 5.81 3.31
N GLY A 93 -16.77 4.70 3.68
CA GLY A 93 -17.84 4.07 2.90
C GLY A 93 -17.37 3.19 1.73
N ARG A 94 -16.07 2.86 1.65
CA ARG A 94 -15.52 1.91 0.67
C ARG A 94 -14.94 0.70 1.39
N GLU A 95 -15.24 -0.48 0.87
CA GLU A 95 -14.72 -1.75 1.39
C GLU A 95 -13.69 -2.35 0.42
N LYS A 96 -12.71 -3.07 0.98
CA LYS A 96 -11.70 -3.86 0.28
C LYS A 96 -11.50 -5.15 1.06
N ASP A 97 -11.24 -6.24 0.35
CA ASP A 97 -10.99 -7.54 0.98
C ASP A 97 -9.65 -7.55 1.74
N TYR A 98 -8.68 -6.78 1.25
CA TYR A 98 -7.36 -6.64 1.86
C TYR A 98 -7.04 -5.16 2.09
N ILE A 99 -6.74 -4.81 3.34
CA ILE A 99 -6.27 -3.47 3.73
C ILE A 99 -4.85 -3.57 4.28
N ILE A 100 -3.94 -2.76 3.73
CA ILE A 100 -2.60 -2.52 4.26
C ILE A 100 -2.57 -1.09 4.79
N MET A 101 -2.25 -0.91 6.07
CA MET A 101 -2.15 0.40 6.71
C MET A 101 -0.69 0.70 7.09
N THR A 102 -0.21 1.90 6.76
CA THR A 102 1.11 2.42 7.15
C THR A 102 0.94 3.71 7.92
N THR A 103 1.55 3.77 9.11
CA THR A 103 1.41 4.86 10.06
C THR A 103 2.53 5.87 9.98
N VAL A 104 3.61 5.62 9.20
CA VAL A 104 4.75 6.52 9.06
C VAL A 104 5.28 6.93 10.44
N VAL A 105 5.87 5.95 11.13
CA VAL A 105 6.54 6.11 12.42
C VAL A 105 8.06 6.19 12.26
#